data_AF-A0A5D0XT45-F1
#
_entry.id   AF-A0A5D0XT45-F1
#
_cell.length_a   1.000
_cell.length_b   1.000
_cell.length_c   1.000
_cell.angle_alpha   90.00
_cell.angle_beta   90.00
_cell.angle_gamma   90.00
#
_symmetry.space_group_name_H-M   'P 1'
#
loop_
_entity.id
_entity.type
_entity.pdbx_description
1 polymer ?
#
loop_
_entity_poly.entity_id
_entity_poly.type
_entity_poly.pdbx_seq_one_letter_code
_entity_poly.pdbx_strand_id
1 'polypeptide(L)'
;MAGERYLRSLLLVAVILSVSSASHVLASGHLPAPAVLLLFGVLLLLPIMLLTRRTVSFRSALLTMGAGQFLLHHLFSMTALPSACQSSVAAPGHHAAFELACAPAAANPLGGAECSPVMLLLHGVATVILALAMARSEEALALLAAWIRPLLTLPVHVPFAPVRREPLLRNAAPPVTPLSVHASVPTLRGPPRHQHLA
;
A
#
# COMPACT_ATOMS: atom_id res chain seq x y z
N MET A 1 -13.46 -1.60 -7.64
CA MET A 1 -12.74 -2.70 -8.32
C MET A 1 -11.88 -2.26 -9.50
N ALA A 2 -12.36 -1.54 -10.53
CA ALA A 2 -11.49 -1.07 -11.62
C ALA A 2 -10.62 0.16 -11.24
N GLY A 3 -11.20 1.13 -10.52
CA GLY A 3 -10.49 2.34 -10.09
C GLY A 3 -9.31 2.09 -9.14
N GLU A 4 -9.44 1.13 -8.22
CA GLU A 4 -8.36 0.78 -7.27
C GLU A 4 -7.13 0.20 -7.98
N ARG A 5 -7.35 -0.60 -9.04
CA ARG A 5 -6.26 -1.18 -9.84
C ARG A 5 -5.51 -0.10 -10.63
N TYR A 6 -6.24 0.87 -11.15
CA TYR A 6 -5.67 2.00 -11.87
C TYR A 6 -4.83 2.90 -10.94
N LEU A 7 -5.39 3.28 -9.79
CA LEU A 7 -4.68 4.07 -8.78
C LEU A 7 -3.42 3.35 -8.28
N ARG A 8 -3.51 2.06 -7.99
CA ARG A 8 -2.35 1.25 -7.59
C ARG A 8 -1.28 1.21 -8.67
N SER A 9 -1.67 1.03 -9.93
CA SER A 9 -0.72 0.98 -11.04
C SER A 9 0.00 2.31 -11.22
N LEU A 10 -0.74 3.43 -11.12
CA LEU A 10 -0.17 4.77 -11.12
C LEU A 10 0.82 4.99 -9.98
N LEU A 11 0.43 4.64 -8.75
CA LEU A 11 1.30 4.76 -7.58
C LEU A 11 2.58 3.94 -7.74
N LEU A 12 2.47 2.70 -8.22
CA LEU A 12 3.63 1.84 -8.39
C LEU A 12 4.56 2.38 -9.50
N VAL A 13 4.02 2.85 -10.62
CA VAL A 13 4.82 3.51 -11.67
C VAL A 13 5.53 4.74 -11.13
N ALA A 14 4.84 5.59 -10.37
CA ALA A 14 5.43 6.78 -9.75
C ALA A 14 6.58 6.40 -8.80
N VAL A 15 6.42 5.37 -7.97
CA VAL A 15 7.46 4.88 -7.08
C VAL A 15 8.65 4.30 -7.86
N ILE A 16 8.39 3.48 -8.89
CA ILE A 16 9.44 2.91 -9.77
C ILE A 16 10.29 4.02 -10.37
N LEU A 17 9.65 5.02 -10.98
CA LEU A 17 10.36 6.13 -11.62
C LEU A 17 11.10 6.99 -10.61
N SER A 18 10.50 7.30 -9.46
CA SER A 18 11.11 8.16 -8.44
C SER A 18 12.34 7.52 -7.81
N VAL A 19 12.28 6.23 -7.46
CA VAL A 19 13.42 5.52 -6.86
C VAL A 19 14.50 5.29 -7.91
N SER A 20 14.13 4.97 -9.15
CA SER A 20 15.09 4.77 -10.24
C SER A 20 15.79 6.08 -10.62
N SER A 21 15.06 7.19 -10.74
CA SER A 21 15.65 8.50 -11.02
C SER A 21 16.55 8.96 -9.87
N ALA A 22 16.11 8.82 -8.61
CA ALA A 22 16.93 9.15 -7.45
C ALA A 22 18.23 8.33 -7.42
N SER A 23 18.16 7.03 -7.73
CA SER A 23 19.35 6.16 -7.81
C SER A 23 20.32 6.64 -8.87
N HIS A 24 19.80 6.99 -10.05
CA HIS A 24 20.60 7.48 -11.16
C HIS A 24 21.24 8.84 -10.87
N VAL A 25 20.52 9.73 -10.20
CA VAL A 25 20.98 11.08 -9.81
C VAL A 25 22.03 11.01 -8.71
N LEU A 26 21.83 10.15 -7.71
CA LEU A 26 22.82 9.95 -6.64
C LEU A 26 24.13 9.36 -7.16
N ALA A 27 24.05 8.50 -8.18
CA ALA A 27 25.23 7.84 -8.73
C ALA A 27 25.93 8.64 -9.84
N SER A 28 25.17 9.40 -10.63
CA SER A 28 25.71 10.12 -11.80
C SER A 28 25.71 11.64 -11.63
N GLY A 29 24.85 12.20 -10.78
CA GLY A 29 24.65 13.65 -10.65
C GLY A 29 23.69 14.25 -11.66
N HIS A 30 23.16 13.45 -12.60
CA HIS A 30 22.32 13.94 -13.70
C HIS A 30 20.89 13.41 -13.59
N LEU A 31 19.92 14.29 -13.86
CA LEU A 31 18.51 13.94 -13.89
C LEU A 31 18.05 13.75 -15.36
N PRO A 32 17.37 12.65 -15.71
CA PRO A 32 16.77 12.50 -17.03
C PRO A 32 15.76 13.61 -17.29
N ALA A 33 15.65 14.06 -18.55
CA ALA A 33 14.70 15.11 -18.90
C ALA A 33 13.27 14.74 -18.46
N PRO A 34 12.49 15.68 -17.89
CA PRO A 34 11.16 15.37 -17.35
C PRO A 34 10.20 14.81 -18.41
N ALA A 35 10.34 15.22 -19.67
CA ALA A 35 9.58 14.65 -20.79
C ALA A 35 9.89 13.15 -21.02
N VAL A 36 11.14 12.73 -20.84
CA VAL A 36 11.57 11.33 -20.95
C VAL A 36 11.00 10.51 -19.79
N LEU A 37 11.01 11.06 -18.57
CA LEU A 37 10.37 10.43 -17.41
C LEU A 37 8.87 10.24 -17.61
N LEU A 38 8.18 11.22 -18.18
CA LEU A 38 6.75 11.12 -18.53
C LEU A 38 6.50 10.04 -19.58
N LEU A 39 7.31 9.99 -20.64
CA LEU A 39 7.21 8.97 -21.68
C LEU A 39 7.36 7.56 -21.09
N PHE A 40 8.37 7.35 -20.25
CA PHE A 40 8.56 6.06 -19.60
C PHE A 40 7.44 5.76 -18.60
N GLY A 41 6.89 6.76 -17.91
CA GLY A 41 5.72 6.58 -17.04
C GLY A 41 4.51 6.04 -17.80
N VAL A 42 4.19 6.62 -18.95
CA VAL A 42 3.10 6.13 -19.81
C VAL A 42 3.39 4.70 -20.31
N LEU A 43 4.63 4.43 -20.71
CA LEU A 43 5.03 3.12 -21.23
C LEU A 43 5.00 2.03 -20.15
N LEU A 44 5.41 2.34 -18.92
CA LEU A 44 5.37 1.42 -17.77
C LEU A 44 3.94 1.17 -17.27
N LEU A 45 2.98 2.04 -17.57
CA LEU A 45 1.62 1.92 -17.08
C LEU A 45 0.95 0.63 -17.55
N LEU A 46 1.15 0.24 -18.81
CA LEU A 46 0.56 -0.97 -19.39
C LEU A 46 1.07 -2.27 -18.75
N PRO A 47 2.39 -2.56 -18.68
CA PRO A 47 2.90 -3.77 -18.04
C PRO A 47 2.58 -3.81 -16.55
N ILE A 48 2.62 -2.67 -15.85
CA ILE A 48 2.28 -2.62 -14.42
C ILE A 48 0.79 -2.87 -14.20
N MET A 49 -0.10 -2.33 -15.04
CA MET A 49 -1.53 -2.66 -14.98
C MET A 49 -1.81 -4.14 -15.23
N LEU A 50 -1.02 -4.81 -16.06
CA LEU A 50 -1.17 -6.25 -16.26
C LEU A 50 -0.64 -7.03 -15.05
N LEU A 51 0.47 -6.57 -14.47
CA LEU A 51 1.11 -7.20 -13.33
C LEU A 51 0.25 -7.09 -12.05
N THR A 52 -0.40 -5.95 -11.82
CA THR A 52 -1.31 -5.73 -10.68
C THR A 52 -2.60 -6.55 -10.76
N ARG A 53 -2.89 -7.22 -11.89
CA ARG A 53 -4.03 -8.15 -12.01
C ARG A 53 -3.74 -9.53 -11.43
N ARG A 54 -2.48 -9.85 -11.15
CA ARG A 54 -2.05 -11.19 -10.69
C ARG A 54 -1.46 -11.12 -9.30
N THR A 55 -1.57 -12.22 -8.56
CA THR A 55 -0.81 -12.43 -7.34
C THR A 55 0.62 -12.78 -7.72
N VAL A 56 1.55 -11.85 -7.48
CA VAL A 56 2.95 -12.01 -7.86
C VAL A 56 3.74 -12.46 -6.64
N SER A 57 4.41 -13.61 -6.73
CA SER A 57 5.31 -14.06 -5.66
C SER A 57 6.50 -13.10 -5.55
N PHE A 58 7.11 -12.98 -4.37
CA PHE A 58 8.27 -12.11 -4.17
C PHE A 58 9.40 -12.39 -5.18
N ARG A 59 9.65 -13.67 -5.50
CA ARG A 59 10.66 -14.06 -6.51
C ARG A 59 10.32 -13.52 -7.90
N SER A 60 9.06 -13.65 -8.33
CA SER A 60 8.62 -13.12 -9.62
C SER A 60 8.66 -11.60 -9.64
N ALA A 61 8.29 -10.95 -8.52
CA ALA A 61 8.40 -9.50 -8.38
C ALA A 61 9.87 -9.03 -8.46
N LEU A 62 10.79 -9.75 -7.83
CA LEU A 62 12.22 -9.44 -7.88
C LEU A 62 12.78 -9.56 -9.30
N LEU A 63 12.44 -10.61 -10.04
CA LEU A 63 12.87 -10.80 -11.42
C LEU A 63 12.32 -9.73 -12.36
N THR A 64 11.02 -9.45 -12.25
CA THR A 64 10.35 -8.44 -13.10
C THR A 64 10.84 -7.03 -12.80
N MET A 65 10.99 -6.66 -11.52
CA MET A 65 11.55 -5.37 -11.13
C MET A 65 13.03 -5.25 -11.49
N GLY A 66 13.81 -6.33 -11.35
CA GLY A 66 15.22 -6.34 -11.73
C GLY A 66 15.42 -6.12 -13.23
N ALA A 67 14.64 -6.81 -14.07
CA ALA A 67 14.64 -6.58 -15.51
C ALA A 67 14.22 -5.14 -15.86
N GLY A 68 13.20 -4.61 -15.18
CA GLY A 68 12.75 -3.22 -15.35
C GLY A 68 13.82 -2.19 -14.95
N GLN A 69 14.52 -2.42 -13.84
CA GLN A 69 15.61 -1.56 -13.37
C GLN A 69 16.80 -1.59 -14.33
N PHE A 70 17.17 -2.76 -14.85
CA PHE A 70 18.21 -2.87 -15.87
C PHE A 70 17.86 -2.10 -17.15
N LEU A 71 16.61 -2.23 -17.62
CA LEU A 71 16.14 -1.51 -18.79
C LEU A 71 16.12 0.01 -18.56
N LEU A 72 15.58 0.47 -17.42
CA LEU A 72 15.55 1.89 -17.07
C LEU A 72 16.94 2.48 -16.93
N HIS A 73 17.87 1.73 -16.32
CA HIS A 73 19.27 2.13 -16.21
C HIS A 73 19.89 2.39 -17.59
N HIS A 74 19.66 1.49 -18.54
CA HIS A 74 20.16 1.64 -19.91
C HIS A 74 19.50 2.83 -20.63
N LEU A 75 18.18 2.98 -20.49
CA LEU A 75 17.43 4.09 -21.07
C LEU A 75 17.84 5.45 -20.50
N PHE A 76 18.08 5.55 -19.19
CA PHE A 76 18.62 6.74 -18.57
C PHE A 76 20.03 7.04 -19.05
N SER A 77 20.89 6.03 -19.15
CA SER A 77 22.25 6.20 -19.67
C SER A 77 22.26 6.67 -21.13
N MET A 78 21.30 6.25 -21.94
CA MET A 78 21.15 6.70 -23.34
C MET A 78 20.58 8.12 -23.48
N THR A 79 19.80 8.58 -22.51
CA THR A 79 19.06 9.85 -22.58
C THR A 79 19.63 10.94 -21.67
N ALA A 80 20.56 10.59 -20.78
CA ALA A 80 21.26 11.54 -19.95
C ALA A 80 22.21 12.37 -20.81
N LEU A 81 21.96 13.69 -20.88
CA LEU A 81 22.99 14.62 -21.30
C LEU A 81 23.91 14.86 -20.11
N PRO A 82 25.24 14.67 -20.26
CA PRO A 82 26.18 15.01 -19.21
C PRO A 82 26.07 16.52 -18.93
N SER A 83 25.90 16.87 -17.66
CA SER A 83 25.91 18.25 -17.21
C SER A 83 27.05 18.42 -16.21
N ALA A 84 27.93 19.38 -16.47
CA ALA A 84 28.95 19.77 -15.51
C ALA A 84 28.37 20.92 -14.68
N CYS A 85 28.15 20.65 -13.40
CA CYS A 85 27.86 21.69 -12.43
C CYS A 85 29.18 22.16 -11.84
N GLN A 86 29.53 23.42 -12.09
CA GLN A 86 30.67 24.05 -11.45
C GLN A 86 30.15 25.02 -10.39
N SER A 87 30.68 24.90 -9.18
CA SER A 87 30.49 25.93 -8.16
C SER A 87 31.38 27.12 -8.51
N SER A 88 30.78 28.22 -8.97
CA SER A 88 31.50 29.49 -9.08
C SER A 88 31.59 30.10 -7.69
N VAL A 89 32.78 30.05 -7.08
CA VAL A 89 33.07 30.86 -5.89
C VAL A 89 33.37 32.27 -6.36
N ALA A 90 32.42 33.19 -6.21
CA ALA A 90 32.71 34.61 -6.34
C ALA A 90 33.72 35.02 -5.25
N ALA A 91 34.73 35.80 -5.62
CA ALA A 91 35.84 36.21 -4.77
C ALA A 91 35.38 36.73 -3.39
N PRO A 92 36.17 36.52 -2.31
CA PRO A 92 35.78 36.90 -0.97
C PRO A 92 35.74 38.43 -0.86
N GLY A 93 34.54 39.00 -0.78
CA GLY A 93 34.35 40.46 -0.76
C GLY A 93 33.00 40.89 -0.21
N HIS A 94 31.89 40.58 -0.85
CA HIS A 94 30.55 40.98 -0.39
C HIS A 94 29.52 39.93 -0.80
N HIS A 95 28.77 39.39 0.17
CA HIS A 95 27.68 38.40 0.02
C HIS A 95 27.90 37.36 -1.11
N ALA A 96 28.75 36.37 -0.86
CA ALA A 96 28.95 35.26 -1.78
C ALA A 96 27.64 34.48 -1.95
N ALA A 97 26.91 34.76 -3.03
CA ALA A 97 25.83 33.90 -3.51
C ALA A 97 26.48 32.63 -4.07
N PHE A 98 26.13 31.48 -3.51
CA PHE A 98 26.52 30.19 -4.05
C PHE A 98 25.58 29.87 -5.22
N GLU A 99 25.97 30.29 -6.42
CA GLU A 99 25.26 29.95 -7.65
C GLU A 99 25.84 28.65 -8.20
N LEU A 100 25.04 27.57 -8.19
CA LEU A 100 25.31 26.37 -8.98
C LEU A 100 24.88 26.64 -10.41
N ALA A 101 25.85 27.00 -11.26
CA ALA A 101 25.64 27.05 -12.69
C ALA A 101 25.94 25.66 -13.28
N CYS A 102 24.89 24.95 -13.70
CA CYS A 102 25.01 23.70 -14.43
C CYS A 102 24.82 23.94 -15.91
N ALA A 103 25.84 23.63 -16.71
CA ALA A 103 25.77 23.69 -18.17
C ALA A 103 25.92 22.27 -18.77
N PRO A 104 25.32 22.00 -19.95
CA PRO A 104 25.59 20.76 -20.66
C PRO A 104 27.08 20.66 -20.96
N ALA A 105 27.75 19.63 -20.44
CA ALA A 105 29.15 19.39 -20.72
C ALA A 105 29.27 18.83 -22.14
N ALA A 106 30.26 19.29 -22.90
CA ALA A 106 30.60 18.67 -24.18
C ALA A 106 30.91 17.19 -23.91
N ALA A 107 30.15 16.30 -24.54
CA ALA A 107 30.32 14.86 -24.37
C ALA A 107 31.75 14.48 -24.79
N ASN A 108 32.59 14.09 -23.84
CA ASN A 108 33.91 13.55 -24.15
C ASN A 108 33.74 12.08 -24.57
N PRO A 109 33.94 11.71 -25.84
CA PRO A 109 33.68 10.34 -26.32
C PRO A 109 34.67 9.29 -25.80
N LEU A 110 35.69 9.72 -25.04
CA LEU A 110 36.77 8.88 -24.50
C LEU A 110 36.60 8.51 -23.02
N GLY A 111 35.61 9.08 -22.32
CA GLY A 111 35.22 8.63 -20.99
C GLY A 111 34.24 7.48 -21.14
N GLY A 112 34.74 6.25 -21.21
CA GLY A 112 33.90 5.06 -21.17
C GLY A 112 32.90 5.18 -20.02
N ALA A 113 31.65 4.82 -20.28
CA ALA A 113 30.61 4.69 -19.26
C ALA A 113 31.00 3.54 -18.33
N GLU A 114 31.99 3.77 -17.48
CA GLU A 114 32.42 2.87 -16.43
C GLU A 114 31.19 2.67 -15.53
N CYS A 115 30.66 1.45 -15.54
CA CYS A 115 29.50 1.09 -14.74
C CYS A 115 29.92 1.14 -13.27
N SER A 116 29.73 2.30 -12.64
CA SER A 116 30.14 2.51 -11.26
C SER A 116 29.48 1.45 -10.39
N PRO A 117 30.26 0.71 -9.56
CA PRO A 117 29.70 -0.31 -8.67
C PRO A 117 28.67 0.28 -7.71
N VAL A 118 28.79 1.57 -7.39
CA VAL A 118 27.81 2.34 -6.61
C VAL A 118 26.49 2.45 -7.38
N MET A 119 26.51 2.77 -8.67
CA MET A 119 25.29 2.85 -9.50
C MET A 119 24.53 1.53 -9.55
N LEU A 120 25.25 0.42 -9.75
CA LEU A 120 24.66 -0.92 -9.73
C LEU A 120 24.08 -1.28 -8.37
N LEU A 121 24.78 -0.92 -7.28
CA LEU A 121 24.30 -1.16 -5.92
C LEU A 121 23.01 -0.38 -5.63
N LEU A 122 22.94 0.90 -6.00
CA LEU A 122 21.71 1.69 -5.81
C LEU A 122 20.53 1.12 -6.62
N HIS A 123 20.73 0.73 -7.88
CA HIS A 123 19.68 0.05 -8.65
C HIS A 123 19.32 -1.33 -8.08
N GLY A 124 20.26 -2.05 -7.48
CA GLY A 124 20.01 -3.30 -6.77
C GLY A 124 19.12 -3.09 -5.53
N VAL A 125 19.43 -2.08 -4.71
CA VAL A 125 18.59 -1.68 -3.56
C VAL A 125 17.20 -1.24 -4.04
N ALA A 126 17.12 -0.42 -5.08
CA ALA A 126 15.86 -0.03 -5.71
C ALA A 126 15.03 -1.24 -6.14
N THR A 127 15.67 -2.24 -6.75
CA THR A 127 15.01 -3.49 -7.17
C THR A 127 14.36 -4.20 -5.98
N VAL A 128 15.07 -4.33 -4.85
CA VAL A 128 14.54 -4.98 -3.65
C VAL A 128 13.36 -4.19 -3.06
N ILE A 129 13.49 -2.86 -2.97
CA ILE A 129 12.42 -1.97 -2.48
C ILE A 129 11.16 -2.13 -3.34
N LEU A 130 11.31 -2.12 -4.66
CA LEU A 130 10.19 -2.25 -5.60
C LEU A 130 9.57 -3.65 -5.57
N ALA A 131 10.38 -4.69 -5.42
CA ALA A 131 9.88 -6.05 -5.27
C ALA A 131 9.05 -6.21 -3.99
N LEU A 132 9.48 -5.61 -2.88
CA LEU A 132 8.72 -5.57 -1.63
C LEU A 132 7.43 -4.76 -1.79
N ALA A 133 7.49 -3.57 -2.39
CA ALA A 133 6.33 -2.73 -2.65
C ALA A 133 5.29 -3.47 -3.50
N MET A 134 5.73 -4.18 -4.53
CA MET A 134 4.84 -5.00 -5.36
C MET A 134 4.24 -6.16 -4.55
N ALA A 135 5.07 -6.93 -3.83
CA ALA A 135 4.61 -8.09 -3.07
C ALA A 135 3.65 -7.73 -1.91
N ARG A 136 3.81 -6.56 -1.28
CA ARG A 136 3.01 -6.12 -0.12
C ARG A 136 1.87 -5.18 -0.46
N SER A 137 1.70 -4.83 -1.73
CA SER A 137 0.70 -3.85 -2.14
C SER A 137 -0.75 -4.24 -1.80
N GLU A 138 -1.10 -5.52 -1.80
CA GLU A 138 -2.45 -5.97 -1.40
C GLU A 138 -2.69 -5.76 0.10
N GLU A 139 -1.74 -6.19 0.94
CA GLU A 139 -1.82 -6.03 2.39
C GLU A 139 -1.86 -4.56 2.78
N ALA A 140 -1.02 -3.73 2.15
CA ALA A 140 -0.97 -2.30 2.39
C ALA A 140 -2.30 -1.61 2.02
N LEU A 141 -2.91 -1.99 0.89
CA LEU A 141 -4.22 -1.45 0.49
C LEU A 141 -5.34 -1.92 1.41
N ALA A 142 -5.31 -3.18 1.85
CA ALA A 142 -6.27 -3.70 2.81
C ALA A 142 -6.18 -2.96 4.16
N LEU A 143 -4.97 -2.71 4.66
CA LEU A 143 -4.74 -1.94 5.88
C LEU A 143 -5.15 -0.48 5.71
N LEU A 144 -4.80 0.16 4.59
CA LEU A 144 -5.21 1.53 4.31
C LEU A 144 -6.73 1.65 4.19
N ALA A 145 -7.38 0.72 3.51
CA ALA A 145 -8.84 0.65 3.41
C ALA A 145 -9.47 0.44 4.80
N ALA A 146 -8.93 -0.47 5.62
CA ALA A 146 -9.40 -0.69 6.98
C ALA A 146 -9.22 0.54 7.88
N TRP A 147 -8.14 1.31 7.67
CA TRP A 147 -7.85 2.53 8.40
C TRP A 147 -8.76 3.70 7.99
N ILE A 148 -9.07 3.83 6.70
CA ILE A 148 -9.95 4.88 6.18
C ILE A 148 -11.44 4.56 6.42
N ARG A 149 -11.83 3.28 6.40
CA ARG A 149 -13.21 2.83 6.60
C ARG A 149 -13.91 3.47 7.80
N PRO A 150 -13.35 3.52 9.03
CA PRO A 150 -14.01 4.14 10.17
C PRO A 150 -14.26 5.66 9.99
N LEU A 151 -13.45 6.36 9.19
CA LEU A 151 -13.66 7.78 8.88
C LEU A 151 -14.80 7.99 7.88
N LEU A 152 -15.04 7.01 6.99
CA LEU A 152 -16.07 7.06 5.95
C LEU A 152 -17.40 6.44 6.40
N THR A 153 -17.38 5.50 7.35
CA THR A 153 -18.60 4.93 7.92
C THR A 153 -19.14 5.90 8.97
N LEU A 154 -20.17 6.66 8.61
CA LEU A 154 -20.95 7.39 9.62
C LEU A 154 -21.45 6.39 10.67
N PRO A 155 -21.48 6.76 11.96
CA PRO A 155 -22.10 5.95 12.99
C PRO A 155 -23.58 5.81 12.66
N VAL A 156 -23.93 4.70 12.02
CA VAL A 156 -25.33 4.28 11.90
C VAL A 156 -25.77 3.98 13.32
N HIS A 157 -26.74 4.75 13.82
CA HIS A 157 -27.52 4.37 14.99
C HIS A 157 -28.19 3.05 14.65
N VAL A 158 -27.60 1.94 15.09
CA VAL A 158 -28.25 0.66 15.08
C VAL A 158 -29.27 0.74 16.21
N PRO A 159 -30.59 0.82 15.95
CA PRO A 159 -31.55 0.75 17.03
C PRO A 159 -31.28 -0.57 17.75
N PHE A 160 -31.12 -0.50 19.08
CA PHE A 160 -31.06 -1.68 19.92
C PHE A 160 -32.35 -2.46 19.69
N ALA A 161 -32.30 -3.47 18.82
CA ALA A 161 -33.39 -4.41 18.70
C ALA A 161 -33.48 -5.09 20.08
N PRO A 162 -34.64 -5.02 20.76
CA PRO A 162 -34.79 -5.72 22.03
C PRO A 162 -34.45 -7.19 21.77
N VAL A 163 -33.46 -7.69 22.51
CA VAL A 163 -33.07 -9.10 22.46
C VAL A 163 -34.34 -9.89 22.73
N ARG A 164 -34.92 -10.49 21.69
CA ARG A 164 -36.01 -11.44 21.83
C ARG A 164 -35.38 -12.61 22.58
N ARG A 165 -35.60 -12.65 23.90
CA ARG A 165 -35.30 -13.83 24.70
C ARG A 165 -36.26 -14.90 24.21
N GLU A 166 -35.83 -15.65 23.20
CA GLU A 166 -36.43 -16.94 22.90
C GLU A 166 -36.38 -17.72 24.21
N PRO A 167 -37.55 -18.08 24.79
CA PRO A 167 -37.54 -18.98 25.92
C PRO A 167 -36.87 -20.26 25.44
N LEU A 168 -35.73 -20.61 26.04
CA LEU A 168 -35.09 -21.92 25.88
C LEU A 168 -35.98 -22.97 26.56
N LEU A 169 -37.17 -23.20 26.00
CA LEU A 169 -38.04 -24.35 26.25
C LEU A 169 -37.50 -25.53 25.45
N ARG A 170 -36.20 -25.83 25.55
CA ARG A 170 -35.57 -26.95 24.84
C ARG A 170 -35.37 -28.18 25.71
N ASN A 171 -35.69 -28.15 27.01
CA ASN A 171 -35.69 -29.32 27.87
C ASN A 171 -36.62 -29.11 29.07
N ALA A 172 -37.93 -29.00 28.84
CA ALA A 172 -38.86 -29.30 29.92
C ALA A 172 -38.81 -30.82 30.13
N ALA A 173 -38.26 -31.25 31.27
CA ALA A 173 -38.33 -32.66 31.66
C ALA A 173 -39.81 -33.10 31.62
N PRO A 174 -40.12 -34.32 31.16
CA PRO A 174 -41.49 -34.81 31.15
C PRO A 174 -42.06 -34.69 32.58
N PRO A 175 -43.31 -34.21 32.73
CA PRO A 175 -43.92 -34.09 34.05
C PRO A 175 -43.89 -35.45 34.73
N VAL A 176 -43.15 -35.54 35.84
CA VAL A 176 -43.10 -36.76 36.63
C VAL A 176 -44.47 -36.93 37.27
N THR A 177 -45.12 -38.06 37.02
CA THR A 177 -46.39 -38.38 37.69
C THR A 177 -46.14 -38.43 39.21
N PRO A 178 -46.90 -37.68 40.02
CA PRO A 178 -46.68 -37.69 41.46
C PRO A 178 -46.93 -39.10 42.00
N LEU A 179 -45.94 -39.65 42.70
CA LEU A 179 -46.08 -40.90 43.46
C LEU A 179 -47.27 -40.77 44.42
N SER A 180 -48.14 -41.79 44.46
CA SER A 180 -49.39 -41.78 45.24
C SER A 180 -49.21 -41.46 46.73
N VAL A 181 -48.01 -41.67 47.27
CA VAL A 181 -47.64 -41.28 48.63
C VAL A 181 -47.79 -39.76 48.86
N HIS A 182 -47.52 -38.93 47.84
CA HIS A 182 -47.65 -37.46 47.91
C HIS A 182 -49.08 -36.96 47.70
N ALA A 183 -50.01 -37.82 47.25
CA ALA A 183 -51.42 -37.46 47.11
C ALA A 183 -52.16 -37.39 48.46
N SER A 184 -51.55 -37.94 49.52
CA SER A 184 -52.10 -37.96 50.87
C SER A 184 -51.69 -36.76 51.75
N VAL A 185 -50.82 -35.86 51.23
CA VAL A 185 -50.40 -34.67 51.97
C VAL A 185 -51.53 -33.62 51.88
N PRO A 186 -52.17 -33.26 53.01
CA PRO A 186 -53.19 -32.21 53.00
C PRO A 186 -52.57 -30.91 52.52
N THR A 187 -53.16 -30.28 51.50
CA THR A 187 -52.70 -28.98 51.01
C THR A 187 -52.98 -27.94 52.09
N LEU A 188 -51.92 -27.46 52.79
CA LEU A 188 -52.02 -26.39 53.80
C LEU A 188 -52.40 -25.02 53.21
N ARG A 189 -52.59 -24.94 51.89
CA ARG A 189 -52.93 -23.70 51.19
C ARG A 189 -54.28 -23.87 50.51
N GLY A 190 -55.31 -23.24 51.08
CA GLY A 190 -56.62 -23.12 50.46
C GLY A 190 -56.55 -22.31 49.16
N PRO A 191 -57.57 -22.43 48.27
CA PRO A 191 -57.61 -21.71 47.02
C PRO A 191 -57.57 -20.19 47.26
N PRO A 192 -56.89 -19.42 46.38
CA PRO A 192 -56.83 -17.98 46.50
C PRO A 192 -58.25 -17.39 46.42
N ARG A 193 -58.61 -16.55 47.40
CA ARG A 193 -59.86 -15.80 47.36
C ARG A 193 -59.73 -14.72 46.29
N HIS A 194 -60.47 -14.87 45.19
CA HIS A 194 -60.63 -13.80 44.22
C HIS A 194 -61.42 -12.66 44.90
N GLN A 195 -60.74 -11.56 45.21
CA GLN A 195 -61.41 -10.32 45.57
C GLN A 195 -61.94 -9.69 44.28
N HIS A 196 -63.25 -9.75 44.09
CA HIS A 196 -63.93 -9.00 43.04
C HIS A 196 -64.04 -7.55 43.53
N LEU A 197 -63.25 -6.64 42.93
CA LEU A 197 -63.49 -5.20 43.05
C LEU A 197 -64.64 -4.84 42.10
N ALA A 198 -65.67 -4.19 42.66
CA ALA A 198 -66.75 -3.52 41.94
C ALA A 198 -66.30 -2.12 41.51
#